data_AF-A0A1W5XN06-F1
#
_entry.id   AF-A0A1W5XN06-F1
#
_cell.length_a   1.000
_cell.length_b   1.000
_cell.length_c   1.000
_cell.angle_alpha   90.00
_cell.angle_beta   90.00
_cell.angle_gamma   90.00
#
_symmetry.space_group_name_H-M   'P 1'
#
loop_
_entity.id
_entity.type
_entity.pdbx_description
1 polymer ?
#
loop_
_entity_poly.entity_id
_entity_poly.type
_entity_poly.pdbx_seq_one_letter_code
_entity_poly.pdbx_strand_id
1 'polypeptide(L)'
;MTTSPADTTDPHANDADPYGGGDPFADYRGGDFPFTSLVDLADRRFGAGVIAANDEFFAERENLLKPGPAVFDPEHFGHKGKIMDGWETRRRRGADGEHPFPTDDEHDWALIRLAAPGVIRGIIVDTAHFRGNYPQQVTVEATALPGSPSPEDLLADDVKWEELVPRTPVRGHAANGFEVTVERRFTHLRLKQHPDGGIARLRVHGEVIPDPEWLDVLGTLDLASVMHGGTVEDASDRFYSSPTQIIQPDLSRKMDDGWENRRRRVKGTNDWVRFRLAAQGEIRAVEIDTAYLKGNSAGWAALYGCDAESADPADESAWFEIVPRTKLQPDTPHRFALPRRVTATHVRLDVFPDGGLARMRLHGDLTETGRAALVRRFDELSG
;
A
#
# COMPACT_ATOMS: atom_id res chain seq x y z
N MET A 1 -5.07 0.80 20.90
CA MET A 1 -4.33 -0.15 21.75
C MET A 1 -4.32 -1.49 21.04
N THR A 2 -3.23 -1.79 20.33
CA THR A 2 -3.01 -3.11 19.75
C THR A 2 -2.67 -4.07 20.90
N THR A 3 -3.64 -4.87 21.31
CA THR A 3 -3.38 -5.95 22.26
C THR A 3 -2.59 -7.03 21.53
N SER A 4 -1.32 -7.19 21.89
CA SER A 4 -0.49 -8.29 21.40
C SER A 4 -1.18 -9.63 21.67
N PRO A 5 -1.04 -10.63 20.79
CA PRO A 5 -1.56 -11.97 21.05
C PRO A 5 -1.00 -12.49 22.38
N ALA A 6 -1.83 -13.21 23.10
CA ALA A 6 -1.42 -13.75 24.40
C ALA A 6 -0.43 -14.90 24.15
N ASP A 7 0.73 -14.83 24.78
CA ASP A 7 1.72 -15.92 24.81
C ASP A 7 1.25 -16.94 25.85
N THR A 8 0.39 -17.87 25.42
CA THR A 8 -0.27 -18.86 26.30
C THR A 8 -0.14 -20.25 25.73
N THR A 9 -0.22 -21.25 26.59
CA THR A 9 -0.30 -22.67 26.20
C THR A 9 -1.68 -23.09 25.69
N ASP A 10 -2.69 -22.22 25.77
CA ASP A 10 -4.02 -22.49 25.25
C ASP A 10 -4.06 -22.16 23.74
N PRO A 11 -4.22 -23.16 22.85
CA PRO A 11 -4.24 -22.95 21.41
C PRO A 11 -5.45 -22.13 20.93
N HIS A 12 -6.44 -21.89 21.79
CA HIS A 12 -7.64 -21.11 21.46
C HIS A 12 -7.62 -19.69 22.06
N ALA A 13 -6.57 -19.32 22.79
CA ALA A 13 -6.51 -18.02 23.48
C ALA A 13 -6.60 -16.81 22.53
N ASN A 14 -6.23 -17.00 21.27
CA ASN A 14 -6.22 -15.96 20.25
C ASN A 14 -7.38 -16.11 19.24
N ASP A 15 -8.30 -17.06 19.45
CA ASP A 15 -9.49 -17.23 18.61
C ASP A 15 -10.44 -16.04 18.78
N ALA A 16 -11.32 -15.86 17.79
CA ALA A 16 -12.48 -15.00 17.92
C ALA A 16 -13.73 -15.86 18.14
N ASP A 17 -14.75 -15.29 18.78
CA ASP A 17 -16.02 -16.00 18.99
C ASP A 17 -16.62 -16.44 17.65
N PRO A 18 -17.38 -17.55 17.61
CA PRO A 18 -18.15 -17.92 16.42
C PRO A 18 -19.04 -16.76 15.96
N TYR A 19 -19.17 -16.57 14.64
CA TYR A 19 -19.99 -15.50 14.10
C TYR A 19 -21.45 -15.62 14.56
N GLY A 20 -21.93 -14.64 15.32
CA GLY A 20 -23.26 -14.61 15.92
C GLY A 20 -24.37 -14.04 15.04
N GLY A 21 -24.07 -13.60 13.81
CA GLY A 21 -24.99 -12.86 12.94
C GLY A 21 -24.88 -11.34 13.05
N GLY A 22 -25.45 -10.61 12.09
CA GLY A 22 -25.45 -9.15 12.06
C GLY A 22 -24.32 -8.54 11.23
N ASP A 23 -23.61 -7.56 11.78
CA ASP A 23 -22.44 -6.95 11.14
C ASP A 23 -21.24 -7.90 11.27
N PRO A 24 -20.66 -8.40 10.17
CA PRO A 24 -19.56 -9.36 10.20
C PRO A 24 -18.25 -8.80 10.75
N PHE A 25 -18.15 -7.48 10.96
CA PHE A 25 -17.01 -6.81 11.58
C PHE A 25 -17.29 -6.29 13.00
N ALA A 26 -18.45 -6.60 13.59
CA ALA A 26 -18.85 -6.05 14.90
C ALA A 26 -17.84 -6.30 16.03
N ASP A 27 -17.18 -7.46 16.02
CA ASP A 27 -16.16 -7.90 16.97
C ASP A 27 -14.77 -8.02 16.34
N TYR A 28 -14.57 -7.43 15.15
CA TYR A 28 -13.29 -7.43 14.47
C TYR A 28 -12.23 -6.70 15.29
N ARG A 29 -11.09 -7.37 15.50
CA ARG A 29 -9.98 -6.84 16.30
C ARG A 29 -9.04 -6.03 15.40
N GLY A 30 -9.47 -4.80 15.09
CA GLY A 30 -8.67 -3.84 14.35
C GLY A 30 -7.44 -3.33 15.12
N GLY A 31 -6.67 -2.45 14.46
CA GLY A 31 -5.53 -1.78 15.05
C GLY A 31 -5.27 -0.45 14.36
N ASP A 32 -4.66 0.49 15.08
CA ASP A 32 -4.16 1.73 14.52
C ASP A 32 -2.64 1.59 14.39
N PHE A 33 -2.13 1.64 13.16
CA PHE A 33 -0.74 1.37 12.84
C PHE A 33 -0.13 2.58 12.12
N PRO A 34 0.87 3.28 12.68
CA PRO A 34 1.40 4.52 12.12
C PRO A 34 1.85 4.42 10.65
N PHE A 35 2.39 3.26 10.27
CA PHE A 35 2.87 2.99 8.92
C PHE A 35 1.75 2.89 7.86
N THR A 36 0.47 2.77 8.24
CA THR A 36 -0.66 2.66 7.28
C THR A 36 -0.92 3.94 6.49
N SER A 37 -0.28 5.05 6.87
CA SER A 37 -0.24 6.28 6.09
C SER A 37 0.59 6.14 4.80
N LEU A 38 1.50 5.16 4.75
CA LEU A 38 2.34 4.87 3.59
C LEU A 38 1.60 4.01 2.56
N VAL A 39 2.12 4.00 1.33
CA VAL A 39 1.55 3.20 0.24
C VAL A 39 1.66 1.71 0.54
N ASP A 40 0.62 0.96 0.19
CA ASP A 40 0.65 -0.50 0.17
C ASP A 40 1.39 -1.00 -1.09
N LEU A 41 2.62 -1.45 -0.91
CA LEU A 41 3.48 -2.05 -1.93
C LEU A 41 2.93 -3.39 -2.44
N ALA A 42 1.99 -4.00 -1.72
CA ALA A 42 1.31 -5.23 -2.13
C ALA A 42 -0.06 -4.98 -2.78
N ASP A 43 -0.42 -3.72 -3.08
CA ASP A 43 -1.70 -3.38 -3.71
C ASP A 43 -1.80 -3.95 -5.14
N ARG A 44 -2.80 -4.81 -5.35
CA ARG A 44 -3.05 -5.44 -6.64
C ARG A 44 -3.30 -4.45 -7.78
N ARG A 45 -3.85 -3.26 -7.47
CA ARG A 45 -4.12 -2.21 -8.48
C ARG A 45 -2.83 -1.67 -9.12
N PHE A 46 -1.73 -1.68 -8.38
CA PHE A 46 -0.42 -1.25 -8.87
C PHE A 46 0.39 -2.38 -9.51
N GLY A 47 -0.18 -3.59 -9.58
CA GLY A 47 0.44 -4.73 -10.26
C GLY A 47 1.18 -5.70 -9.33
N ALA A 48 1.03 -5.60 -8.00
CA ALA A 48 1.46 -6.65 -7.08
C ALA A 48 0.75 -7.97 -7.39
N GLY A 49 1.35 -9.10 -7.06
CA GLY A 49 0.77 -10.41 -7.38
C GLY A 49 1.27 -11.52 -6.48
N VAL A 50 0.41 -12.48 -6.18
CA VAL A 50 0.82 -13.76 -5.60
C VAL A 50 1.21 -14.68 -6.76
N ILE A 51 2.52 -14.95 -6.89
CA ILE A 51 3.08 -15.63 -8.06
C ILE A 51 3.14 -17.15 -7.87
N ALA A 52 3.15 -17.62 -6.63
CA ALA A 52 3.02 -19.03 -6.29
C ALA A 52 2.49 -19.20 -4.86
N ALA A 53 1.87 -20.33 -4.60
CA ALA A 53 1.59 -20.86 -3.28
C ALA A 53 1.67 -22.38 -3.37
N ASN A 54 2.02 -23.05 -2.28
CA ASN A 54 2.08 -24.52 -2.24
C ASN A 54 0.68 -25.17 -2.12
N ASP A 55 -0.29 -24.46 -1.57
CA ASP A 55 -1.69 -24.89 -1.44
C ASP A 55 -2.63 -23.68 -1.56
N GLU A 56 -3.84 -23.89 -2.07
CA GLU A 56 -4.92 -22.90 -2.15
C GLU A 56 -6.28 -23.62 -2.22
N PHE A 57 -6.40 -24.73 -1.51
CA PHE A 57 -7.51 -25.65 -1.73
C PHE A 57 -8.86 -25.01 -1.48
N PHE A 58 -9.06 -24.30 -0.36
CA PHE A 58 -10.36 -23.75 0.02
C PHE A 58 -10.60 -22.36 -0.57
N ALA A 59 -9.57 -21.51 -0.65
CA ALA A 59 -9.71 -20.17 -1.17
C ALA A 59 -8.45 -19.66 -1.89
N GLU A 60 -8.68 -18.91 -2.98
CA GLU A 60 -7.66 -18.44 -3.93
C GLU A 60 -6.65 -17.49 -3.29
N ARG A 61 -5.37 -17.73 -3.52
CA ARG A 61 -4.27 -16.92 -2.95
C ARG A 61 -4.32 -15.44 -3.38
N GLU A 62 -4.86 -15.14 -4.56
CA GLU A 62 -4.98 -13.78 -5.10
C GLU A 62 -5.85 -12.88 -4.22
N ASN A 63 -6.73 -13.45 -3.38
CA ASN A 63 -7.55 -12.70 -2.43
C ASN A 63 -6.71 -11.92 -1.41
N LEU A 64 -5.49 -12.37 -1.10
CA LEU A 64 -4.58 -11.67 -0.17
C LEU A 64 -4.39 -10.21 -0.55
N LEU A 65 -4.34 -9.91 -1.85
CA LEU A 65 -3.91 -8.61 -2.37
C LEU A 65 -5.08 -7.73 -2.84
N LYS A 66 -6.33 -8.20 -2.67
CA LYS A 66 -7.51 -7.39 -3.00
C LYS A 66 -7.50 -6.10 -2.16
N PRO A 67 -7.73 -4.90 -2.73
CA PRO A 67 -7.60 -3.63 -2.01
C PRO A 67 -8.62 -3.43 -0.89
N GLY A 68 -9.86 -3.85 -1.11
CA GLY A 68 -10.95 -3.70 -0.15
C GLY A 68 -10.87 -4.69 1.03
N PRO A 69 -11.63 -4.44 2.10
CA PRO A 69 -11.77 -5.38 3.20
C PRO A 69 -12.34 -6.73 2.71
N ALA A 70 -12.11 -7.80 3.47
CA ALA A 70 -12.68 -9.11 3.17
C ALA A 70 -14.19 -9.14 3.39
N VAL A 71 -14.91 -9.70 2.44
CA VAL A 71 -16.36 -9.89 2.51
C VAL A 71 -16.69 -11.27 3.04
N PHE A 72 -17.69 -11.36 3.92
CA PHE A 72 -18.17 -12.61 4.47
C PHE A 72 -19.66 -12.79 4.18
N ASP A 73 -19.98 -13.88 3.49
CA ASP A 73 -21.34 -14.36 3.32
C ASP A 73 -21.48 -15.69 4.08
N PRO A 74 -22.24 -15.71 5.20
CA PRO A 74 -22.36 -16.92 6.02
C PRO A 74 -23.05 -18.09 5.29
N GLU A 75 -23.84 -17.80 4.24
CA GLU A 75 -24.64 -18.78 3.50
C GLU A 75 -23.97 -19.22 2.19
N HIS A 76 -22.83 -18.63 1.81
CA HIS A 76 -22.16 -18.95 0.55
C HIS A 76 -21.24 -20.17 0.68
N PHE A 77 -21.73 -21.33 0.22
CA PHE A 77 -20.99 -22.59 0.20
C PHE A 77 -20.75 -23.09 -1.23
N GLY A 78 -19.54 -23.59 -1.48
CA GLY A 78 -19.18 -24.33 -2.69
C GLY A 78 -18.86 -25.79 -2.39
N HIS A 79 -18.39 -26.51 -3.40
CA HIS A 79 -18.09 -27.95 -3.29
C HIS A 79 -16.97 -28.29 -2.31
N LYS A 80 -16.12 -27.32 -1.96
CA LYS A 80 -15.00 -27.52 -1.03
C LYS A 80 -15.30 -27.05 0.40
N GLY A 81 -16.43 -26.40 0.64
CA GLY A 81 -16.76 -25.81 1.94
C GLY A 81 -17.31 -24.39 1.81
N LYS A 82 -17.23 -23.62 2.89
CA LYS A 82 -17.61 -22.20 2.88
C LYS A 82 -16.65 -21.43 1.97
N ILE A 83 -17.19 -20.55 1.14
CA ILE A 83 -16.35 -19.67 0.31
C ILE A 83 -15.87 -18.52 1.19
N MET A 84 -14.55 -18.40 1.33
CA MET A 84 -13.90 -17.36 2.11
C MET A 84 -13.23 -16.35 1.19
N ASP A 85 -13.35 -15.06 1.50
CA ASP A 85 -12.63 -13.99 0.81
C ASP A 85 -11.22 -13.81 1.41
N GLY A 86 -10.36 -14.79 1.15
CA GLY A 86 -8.98 -14.87 1.62
C GLY A 86 -8.21 -15.99 0.92
N TRP A 87 -7.00 -16.25 1.37
CA TRP A 87 -6.22 -17.44 1.02
C TRP A 87 -6.38 -18.47 2.14
N GLU A 88 -6.87 -19.67 1.82
CA GLU A 88 -7.07 -20.74 2.79
C GLU A 88 -6.62 -22.10 2.24
N THR A 89 -5.77 -22.77 3.02
CA THR A 89 -5.12 -24.04 2.66
C THR A 89 -5.75 -25.25 3.31
N ARG A 90 -5.42 -26.45 2.81
CA ARG A 90 -5.86 -27.71 3.46
C ARG A 90 -5.30 -27.81 4.87
N ARG A 91 -6.10 -28.37 5.78
CA ARG A 91 -5.62 -28.81 7.10
C ARG A 91 -4.47 -29.79 6.93
N ARG A 92 -3.31 -29.47 7.50
CA ARG A 92 -2.18 -30.39 7.53
C ARG A 92 -2.40 -31.44 8.60
N ARG A 93 -1.87 -32.62 8.32
CA ARG A 93 -1.92 -33.80 9.18
C ARG A 93 -0.51 -34.37 9.20
N GLY A 94 -0.15 -34.97 10.33
CA GLY A 94 1.13 -35.66 10.42
C GLY A 94 1.16 -36.95 9.59
N ALA A 95 2.29 -37.63 9.65
CA ALA A 95 2.64 -38.69 8.71
C ALA A 95 1.74 -39.93 8.79
N ASP A 96 1.19 -40.25 9.97
CA ASP A 96 0.40 -41.45 10.21
C ASP A 96 -0.50 -41.33 11.47
N GLY A 97 -1.16 -42.42 11.84
CA GLY A 97 -2.07 -42.46 13.00
C GLY A 97 -1.38 -42.33 14.36
N GLU A 98 -0.09 -42.67 14.46
CA GLU A 98 0.71 -42.53 15.68
C GLU A 98 1.30 -41.11 15.79
N HIS A 99 1.47 -40.44 14.65
CA HIS A 99 1.94 -39.06 14.53
C HIS A 99 0.91 -38.21 13.78
N PRO A 100 -0.27 -37.91 14.37
CA PRO A 100 -1.37 -37.26 13.65
C PRO A 100 -1.18 -35.76 13.43
N PHE A 101 -0.21 -35.13 14.10
CA PHE A 101 0.07 -33.70 14.03
C PHE A 101 1.23 -33.40 13.08
N PRO A 102 1.18 -32.27 12.33
CA PRO A 102 2.33 -31.79 11.56
C PRO A 102 3.55 -31.58 12.46
N THR A 103 4.74 -31.71 11.86
CA THR A 103 5.99 -31.34 12.52
C THR A 103 6.13 -29.83 12.65
N ASP A 104 7.00 -29.36 13.54
CA ASP A 104 7.19 -27.93 13.79
C ASP A 104 7.71 -27.16 12.56
N ASP A 105 8.35 -27.84 11.60
CA ASP A 105 8.90 -27.23 10.38
C ASP A 105 7.88 -27.16 9.24
N GLU A 106 6.75 -27.86 9.34
CA GLU A 106 5.72 -27.87 8.31
C GLU A 106 4.89 -26.59 8.31
N HIS A 107 4.78 -25.98 7.13
CA HIS A 107 4.04 -24.74 6.92
C HIS A 107 3.52 -24.63 5.49
N ASP A 108 2.47 -23.83 5.30
CA ASP A 108 2.05 -23.34 3.98
C ASP A 108 2.75 -22.03 3.65
N TRP A 109 2.97 -21.76 2.36
CA TRP A 109 3.62 -20.54 1.91
C TRP A 109 2.99 -19.95 0.66
N ALA A 110 3.11 -18.62 0.55
CA ALA A 110 2.81 -17.85 -0.65
C ALA A 110 3.99 -16.95 -1.00
N LEU A 111 4.35 -16.90 -2.28
CA LEU A 111 5.33 -15.97 -2.84
C LEU A 111 4.59 -14.78 -3.43
N ILE A 112 4.94 -13.58 -2.98
CA ILE A 112 4.32 -12.32 -3.37
C ILE A 112 5.36 -11.46 -4.07
N ARG A 113 5.06 -10.99 -5.28
CA ARG A 113 5.79 -9.91 -5.95
C ARG A 113 5.14 -8.59 -5.59
N LEU A 114 5.92 -7.65 -5.05
CA LEU A 114 5.46 -6.29 -4.77
C LEU A 114 5.16 -5.55 -6.08
N ALA A 115 4.26 -4.57 -6.02
CA ALA A 115 3.94 -3.69 -7.13
C ALA A 115 5.14 -2.83 -7.53
N ALA A 116 5.87 -2.34 -6.54
CA ALA A 116 7.09 -1.57 -6.71
C ALA A 116 8.14 -2.03 -5.69
N PRO A 117 9.42 -2.05 -6.07
CA PRO A 117 10.51 -2.24 -5.13
C PRO A 117 10.54 -1.11 -4.10
N GLY A 118 10.83 -1.44 -2.85
CA GLY A 118 10.79 -0.43 -1.79
C GLY A 118 11.30 -0.90 -0.44
N VAL A 119 11.40 0.05 0.48
CA VAL A 119 11.67 -0.23 1.91
C VAL A 119 10.36 -0.47 2.61
N ILE A 120 10.25 -1.61 3.29
CA ILE A 120 9.05 -2.00 4.01
C ILE A 120 9.12 -1.42 5.42
N ARG A 121 8.06 -0.70 5.83
CA ARG A 121 7.94 -0.05 7.14
C ARG A 121 6.97 -0.78 8.06
N GLY A 122 6.01 -1.49 7.50
CA GLY A 122 5.13 -2.35 8.27
C GLY A 122 4.31 -3.29 7.42
N ILE A 123 3.85 -4.36 8.05
CA ILE A 123 3.10 -5.43 7.41
C ILE A 123 1.84 -5.68 8.23
N ILE A 124 0.70 -5.85 7.57
CA ILE A 124 -0.53 -6.32 8.20
C ILE A 124 -0.89 -7.66 7.59
N VAL A 125 -0.96 -8.67 8.46
CA VAL A 125 -1.58 -9.96 8.16
C VAL A 125 -2.98 -9.94 8.75
N ASP A 126 -3.97 -9.70 7.89
CA ASP A 126 -5.37 -9.61 8.28
C ASP A 126 -6.04 -10.98 8.20
N THR A 127 -6.57 -11.44 9.32
CA THR A 127 -7.28 -12.71 9.46
C THR A 127 -8.79 -12.51 9.54
N ALA A 128 -9.32 -11.39 9.02
CA ALA A 128 -10.75 -11.14 8.92
C ALA A 128 -11.54 -12.39 8.49
N HIS A 129 -12.66 -12.63 9.17
CA HIS A 129 -13.53 -13.80 9.06
C HIS A 129 -12.92 -15.19 9.33
N PHE A 130 -11.60 -15.34 9.43
CA PHE A 130 -10.93 -16.55 9.92
C PHE A 130 -10.87 -16.50 11.45
N ARG A 131 -11.92 -17.02 12.09
CA ARG A 131 -12.16 -16.86 13.54
C ARG A 131 -11.46 -17.90 14.41
N GLY A 132 -11.43 -19.15 13.94
CA GLY A 132 -10.70 -20.27 14.57
C GLY A 132 -9.89 -21.12 13.58
N ASN A 133 -9.97 -20.83 12.29
CA ASN A 133 -9.24 -21.48 11.20
C ASN A 133 -8.18 -20.54 10.58
N TYR A 134 -7.76 -19.50 11.29
CA TYR A 134 -6.59 -18.69 10.95
C TYR A 134 -5.31 -19.47 11.32
N PRO A 135 -4.15 -19.18 10.70
CA PRO A 135 -2.90 -19.78 11.14
C PRO A 135 -2.54 -19.31 12.54
N GLN A 136 -2.10 -20.22 13.41
CA GLN A 136 -1.76 -19.86 14.79
C GLN A 136 -0.55 -18.94 14.87
N GLN A 137 0.38 -19.09 13.93
CA GLN A 137 1.56 -18.24 13.80
C GLN A 137 1.86 -17.96 12.33
N VAL A 138 2.55 -16.84 12.07
CA VAL A 138 3.03 -16.48 10.73
C VAL A 138 4.50 -16.10 10.77
N THR A 139 5.17 -16.29 9.64
CA THR A 139 6.50 -15.73 9.36
C THR A 139 6.40 -14.94 8.06
N VAL A 140 7.08 -13.80 7.98
CA VAL A 140 7.19 -13.04 6.73
C VAL A 140 8.65 -12.76 6.44
N GLU A 141 9.09 -13.22 5.29
CA GLU A 141 10.44 -13.00 4.79
C GLU A 141 10.40 -12.16 3.51
N ALA A 142 11.49 -11.48 3.20
CA ALA A 142 11.62 -10.64 2.02
C ALA A 142 12.93 -10.89 1.27
N THR A 143 12.90 -10.68 -0.05
CA THR A 143 14.11 -10.73 -0.87
C THR A 143 14.08 -9.70 -1.99
N ALA A 144 15.27 -9.44 -2.54
CA ALA A 144 15.49 -8.57 -3.68
C ALA A 144 16.14 -9.40 -4.79
N LEU A 145 15.39 -9.69 -5.86
CA LEU A 145 15.91 -10.35 -7.04
C LEU A 145 15.67 -9.47 -8.27
N PRO A 146 16.68 -9.31 -9.15
CA PRO A 146 16.54 -8.48 -10.35
C PRO A 146 15.60 -9.12 -11.37
N GLY A 147 15.04 -8.29 -12.24
CA GLY A 147 14.21 -8.74 -13.37
C GLY A 147 12.82 -9.24 -12.96
N SER A 148 12.42 -10.38 -13.51
CA SER A 148 11.10 -10.99 -13.30
C SER A 148 11.28 -12.48 -12.99
N PRO A 149 11.79 -12.82 -11.80
CA PRO A 149 12.10 -14.20 -11.44
C PRO A 149 10.83 -15.06 -11.43
N SER A 150 10.97 -16.31 -11.89
CA SER A 150 9.93 -17.31 -11.78
C SER A 150 9.82 -17.83 -10.33
N PRO A 151 8.75 -18.57 -9.99
CA PRO A 151 8.68 -19.25 -8.70
C PRO A 151 9.85 -20.21 -8.44
N GLU A 152 10.37 -20.88 -9.47
CA GLU A 152 11.54 -21.76 -9.35
C GLU A 152 12.78 -20.97 -8.97
N ASP A 153 13.03 -19.84 -9.64
CA ASP A 153 14.16 -18.96 -9.34
C ASP A 153 14.11 -18.44 -7.89
N LEU A 154 12.93 -18.07 -7.39
CA LEU A 154 12.73 -17.57 -6.02
C LEU A 154 12.88 -18.64 -4.93
N LEU A 155 12.67 -19.91 -5.30
CA LEU A 155 12.79 -21.06 -4.41
C LEU A 155 14.16 -21.73 -4.48
N ALA A 156 15.06 -21.26 -5.36
CA ALA A 156 16.41 -21.77 -5.45
C ALA A 156 17.18 -21.58 -4.11
N ASP A 157 18.03 -22.56 -3.78
CA ASP A 157 18.73 -22.64 -2.49
C ASP A 157 19.69 -21.46 -2.23
N ASP A 158 20.13 -20.76 -3.27
CA ASP A 158 21.04 -19.61 -3.19
C ASP A 158 20.30 -18.28 -2.96
N VAL A 159 18.96 -18.25 -3.06
CA VAL A 159 18.17 -17.06 -2.76
C VAL A 159 18.14 -16.82 -1.26
N LYS A 160 18.69 -15.68 -0.86
CA LYS A 160 18.67 -15.24 0.54
C LYS A 160 17.38 -14.49 0.84
N TRP A 161 16.67 -15.01 1.84
CA TRP A 161 15.45 -14.43 2.39
C TRP A 161 15.78 -13.78 3.73
N GLU A 162 15.50 -12.48 3.86
CA GLU A 162 15.60 -11.72 5.09
C GLU A 162 14.32 -11.91 5.90
N GLU A 163 14.40 -12.30 7.16
CA GLU A 163 13.24 -12.42 8.03
C GLU A 163 12.80 -11.02 8.50
N LEU A 164 11.62 -10.57 8.06
CA LEU A 164 11.04 -9.28 8.48
C LEU A 164 10.11 -9.43 9.68
N VAL A 165 9.37 -10.54 9.72
CA VAL A 165 8.52 -10.92 10.84
C VAL A 165 8.90 -12.34 11.23
N PRO A 166 9.52 -12.55 12.41
CA PRO A 166 9.84 -13.89 12.89
C PRO A 166 8.56 -14.70 13.09
N ARG A 167 8.70 -16.01 13.30
CA ARG A 167 7.55 -16.87 13.62
C ARG A 167 6.81 -16.34 14.85
N THR A 168 5.67 -15.68 14.61
CA THR A 168 4.95 -14.89 15.62
C THR A 168 3.50 -15.34 15.71
N PRO A 169 2.94 -15.52 16.92
CA PRO A 169 1.51 -15.73 17.11
C PRO A 169 0.67 -14.61 16.50
N VAL A 170 -0.49 -14.96 15.96
CA VAL A 170 -1.47 -14.01 15.45
C VAL A 170 -2.84 -14.27 16.06
N ARG A 171 -3.77 -13.33 15.88
CA ARG A 171 -5.14 -13.44 16.35
C ARG A 171 -6.08 -13.72 15.19
N GLY A 172 -7.14 -14.50 15.43
CA GLY A 172 -8.21 -14.70 14.46
C GLY A 172 -9.08 -13.45 14.30
N HIS A 173 -9.71 -13.26 13.15
CA HIS A 173 -10.60 -12.10 12.94
C HIS A 173 -9.99 -10.75 13.37
N ALA A 174 -8.74 -10.52 12.98
CA ALA A 174 -7.94 -9.39 13.48
C ALA A 174 -6.99 -8.82 12.42
N ALA A 175 -6.68 -7.53 12.56
CA ALA A 175 -5.53 -6.92 11.91
C ALA A 175 -4.28 -7.20 12.75
N ASN A 176 -3.39 -8.08 12.28
CA ASN A 176 -2.12 -8.36 12.94
C ASN A 176 -1.01 -7.54 12.27
N GLY A 177 -0.68 -6.39 12.87
CA GLY A 177 0.31 -5.46 12.33
C GLY A 177 1.69 -5.63 12.97
N PHE A 178 2.72 -5.58 12.14
CA PHE A 178 4.13 -5.73 12.50
C PHE A 178 4.90 -4.54 11.95
N GLU A 179 5.64 -3.85 12.82
CA GLU A 179 6.59 -2.81 12.40
C GLU A 179 7.86 -3.47 11.86
N VAL A 180 8.39 -2.95 10.76
CA VAL A 180 9.61 -3.45 10.13
C VAL A 180 10.67 -2.37 10.19
N THR A 181 11.80 -2.68 10.80
CA THR A 181 12.92 -1.75 11.01
C THR A 181 14.08 -1.98 10.05
N VAL A 182 14.00 -3.00 9.19
CA VAL A 182 15.05 -3.33 8.22
C VAL A 182 15.07 -2.28 7.10
N GLU A 183 16.16 -1.51 7.04
CA GLU A 183 16.42 -0.47 6.02
C GLU A 183 17.02 -1.07 4.75
N ARG A 184 16.27 -1.90 4.02
CA ARG A 184 16.70 -2.49 2.75
C ARG A 184 15.60 -2.44 1.71
N ARG A 185 15.99 -2.40 0.44
CA ARG A 185 15.07 -2.44 -0.70
C ARG A 185 14.70 -3.88 -1.01
N PHE A 186 13.40 -4.18 -1.01
CA PHE A 186 12.86 -5.50 -1.33
C PHE A 186 11.95 -5.47 -2.55
N THR A 187 11.77 -6.63 -3.18
CA THR A 187 10.96 -6.81 -4.40
C THR A 187 9.91 -7.90 -4.24
N HIS A 188 10.17 -8.89 -3.38
CA HIS A 188 9.33 -10.06 -3.16
C HIS A 188 9.22 -10.37 -1.68
N LEU A 189 8.11 -10.98 -1.29
CA LEU A 189 7.87 -11.55 0.04
C LEU A 189 7.58 -13.04 -0.05
N ARG A 190 7.88 -13.75 1.03
CA ARG A 190 7.42 -15.10 1.32
C ARG A 190 6.64 -15.06 2.63
N LEU A 191 5.33 -15.23 2.53
CA LEU A 191 4.44 -15.36 3.68
C LEU A 191 4.32 -16.85 4.03
N LYS A 192 4.53 -17.20 5.30
CA LYS A 192 4.37 -18.57 5.81
C LYS A 192 3.26 -18.62 6.85
N GLN A 193 2.39 -19.62 6.74
CA GLN A 193 1.34 -19.98 7.70
C GLN A 193 1.76 -21.23 8.47
N HIS A 194 1.74 -21.19 9.80
CA HIS A 194 2.19 -22.31 10.62
C HIS A 194 1.02 -22.96 11.39
N PRO A 195 0.74 -24.26 11.17
CA PRO A 195 1.17 -25.07 10.01
C PRO A 195 0.34 -24.78 8.75
N ASP A 196 -0.91 -24.34 8.91
CA ASP A 196 -1.89 -24.08 7.85
C ASP A 196 -2.95 -23.10 8.35
N GLY A 197 -3.88 -22.70 7.49
CA GLY A 197 -5.06 -21.94 7.88
C GLY A 197 -5.51 -20.94 6.81
N GLY A 198 -6.15 -19.87 7.26
CA GLY A 198 -6.69 -18.82 6.40
C GLY A 198 -6.23 -17.40 6.76
N ILE A 199 -5.85 -16.63 5.74
CA ILE A 199 -5.51 -15.20 5.83
C ILE A 199 -6.36 -14.44 4.81
N ALA A 200 -7.06 -13.41 5.27
CA ALA A 200 -7.95 -12.62 4.45
C ALA A 200 -7.21 -11.64 3.53
N ARG A 201 -6.28 -10.86 4.10
CA ARG A 201 -5.50 -9.86 3.37
C ARG A 201 -4.05 -9.81 3.86
N LEU A 202 -3.18 -9.45 2.94
CA LEU A 202 -1.82 -8.99 3.22
C LEU A 202 -1.73 -7.52 2.80
N ARG A 203 -1.21 -6.67 3.68
CA ARG A 203 -0.84 -5.27 3.37
C ARG A 203 0.62 -5.07 3.70
N VAL A 204 1.35 -4.39 2.82
CA VAL A 204 2.79 -4.18 2.96
C VAL A 204 3.04 -2.70 2.77
N HIS A 205 3.10 -1.96 3.87
CA HIS A 205 3.24 -0.51 3.84
C HIS A 205 4.71 -0.11 3.81
N GLY A 206 5.06 0.79 2.88
CA GLY A 206 6.46 1.18 2.70
C GLY A 206 6.68 2.37 1.78
N GLU A 207 7.96 2.60 1.50
CA GLU A 207 8.43 3.67 0.63
C GLU A 207 8.97 3.07 -0.67
N VAL A 208 8.46 3.52 -1.81
CA VAL A 208 8.92 3.07 -3.13
C VAL A 208 10.32 3.61 -3.39
N ILE A 209 11.24 2.72 -3.78
CA ILE A 209 12.61 3.04 -4.21
C ILE A 209 12.75 2.59 -5.66
N PRO A 210 12.43 3.47 -6.63
CA PRO A 210 12.51 3.13 -8.04
C PRO A 210 13.97 2.94 -8.47
N ASP A 211 14.17 2.16 -9.52
CA ASP A 211 15.47 2.03 -10.17
C ASP A 211 15.79 3.33 -10.95
N PRO A 212 16.88 4.06 -10.59
CA PRO A 212 17.25 5.29 -11.28
C PRO A 212 17.52 5.08 -12.77
N GLU A 213 18.14 3.95 -13.17
CA GLU A 213 18.45 3.66 -14.57
C GLU A 213 17.17 3.43 -15.39
N TRP A 214 16.17 2.78 -14.78
CA TRP A 214 14.86 2.62 -15.40
C TRP A 214 14.18 3.97 -15.63
N LEU A 215 14.22 4.87 -14.64
CA LEU A 215 13.63 6.21 -14.76
C LEU A 215 14.31 7.04 -15.86
N ASP A 216 15.64 6.95 -16.01
CA ASP A 216 16.37 7.63 -17.07
C ASP A 216 15.91 7.22 -18.47
N VAL A 217 15.65 5.92 -18.67
CA VAL A 217 15.22 5.37 -19.97
C VAL A 217 13.80 5.79 -20.34
N LEU A 218 12.91 5.97 -19.36
CA LEU A 218 11.54 6.47 -19.61
C LEU A 218 11.54 7.94 -20.08
N GLY A 219 12.55 8.71 -19.69
CA GLY A 219 12.66 10.14 -19.98
C GLY A 219 11.63 10.96 -19.19
N THR A 220 10.47 11.23 -19.79
CA THR A 220 9.43 12.02 -19.11
C THR A 220 8.68 11.20 -18.08
N LEU A 221 8.74 11.64 -16.82
CA LEU A 221 8.14 10.97 -15.67
C LEU A 221 6.97 11.79 -15.11
N ASP A 222 6.01 11.11 -14.48
CA ASP A 222 5.17 11.73 -13.47
C ASP A 222 5.95 11.79 -12.14
N LEU A 223 6.51 12.95 -11.83
CA LEU A 223 7.35 13.20 -10.66
C LEU A 223 6.61 13.04 -9.34
N ALA A 224 5.28 13.16 -9.34
CA ALA A 224 4.44 12.98 -8.16
C ALA A 224 4.04 11.52 -7.95
N SER A 225 4.18 10.66 -8.97
CA SER A 225 3.64 9.30 -8.93
C SER A 225 4.19 8.51 -7.76
N VAL A 226 3.29 7.84 -7.03
CA VAL A 226 3.69 6.93 -5.95
C VAL A 226 4.58 5.79 -6.47
N MET A 227 4.39 5.36 -7.71
CA MET A 227 5.21 4.31 -8.34
C MET A 227 6.62 4.77 -8.70
N HIS A 228 6.85 6.09 -8.72
CA HIS A 228 8.17 6.69 -8.91
C HIS A 228 8.75 7.19 -7.58
N GLY A 229 8.14 6.88 -6.43
CA GLY A 229 8.63 7.31 -5.12
C GLY A 229 8.07 8.65 -4.61
N GLY A 230 7.07 9.22 -5.29
CA GLY A 230 6.31 10.35 -4.75
C GLY A 230 5.52 9.95 -3.51
N THR A 231 5.45 10.83 -2.52
CA THR A 231 4.79 10.55 -1.23
C THR A 231 3.93 11.71 -0.78
N VAL A 232 2.82 11.41 -0.10
CA VAL A 232 2.06 12.42 0.64
C VAL A 232 2.76 12.69 1.97
N GLU A 233 3.06 13.95 2.25
CA GLU A 233 3.62 14.37 3.53
C GLU A 233 2.53 14.75 4.52
N ASP A 234 1.55 15.52 4.06
CA ASP A 234 0.47 15.97 4.90
C ASP A 234 -0.77 16.36 4.10
N ALA A 235 -1.91 16.45 4.78
CA ALA A 235 -3.18 16.88 4.22
C ALA A 235 -4.04 17.57 5.29
N SER A 236 -4.82 18.56 4.87
CA SER A 236 -5.75 19.26 5.76
C SER A 236 -6.91 18.37 6.24
N ASP A 237 -7.30 17.37 5.45
CA ASP A 237 -8.41 16.46 5.74
C ASP A 237 -8.17 15.07 5.13
N ARG A 238 -8.52 14.03 5.89
CA ARG A 238 -8.37 12.60 5.52
C ARG A 238 -9.66 11.82 5.81
N PHE A 239 -10.82 12.51 5.82
CA PHE A 239 -12.04 11.94 6.40
C PHE A 239 -12.66 10.82 5.54
N TYR A 240 -12.83 11.04 4.23
CA TYR A 240 -13.50 10.07 3.36
C TYR A 240 -12.53 9.12 2.66
N SER A 241 -11.35 9.61 2.25
CA SER A 241 -10.37 8.79 1.57
C SER A 241 -8.94 9.31 1.76
N SER A 242 -7.97 8.43 1.45
CA SER A 242 -6.55 8.76 1.58
C SER A 242 -6.11 9.77 0.51
N PRO A 243 -5.32 10.80 0.88
CA PRO A 243 -4.72 11.72 -0.09
C PRO A 243 -3.78 11.03 -1.09
N THR A 244 -3.25 9.84 -0.77
CA THR A 244 -2.39 9.06 -1.68
C THR A 244 -3.12 8.68 -2.98
N GLN A 245 -4.45 8.65 -2.98
CA GLN A 245 -5.27 8.42 -4.18
C GLN A 245 -4.94 9.43 -5.30
N ILE A 246 -4.57 10.67 -4.96
CA ILE A 246 -4.24 11.73 -5.92
C ILE A 246 -3.04 11.35 -6.81
N ILE A 247 -2.06 10.63 -6.26
CA ILE A 247 -0.79 10.34 -6.93
C ILE A 247 -0.67 8.88 -7.41
N GLN A 248 -1.77 8.12 -7.40
CA GLN A 248 -1.80 6.77 -7.97
C GLN A 248 -1.56 6.82 -9.48
N PRO A 249 -0.90 5.81 -10.10
CA PRO A 249 -0.48 5.83 -11.51
C PRO A 249 -1.63 5.63 -12.52
N ASP A 250 -2.78 5.10 -12.09
CA ASP A 250 -3.93 4.83 -12.96
C ASP A 250 -4.90 6.02 -13.05
N LEU A 251 -5.88 5.92 -13.94
CA LEU A 251 -7.04 6.81 -13.93
C LEU A 251 -8.06 6.29 -12.90
N SER A 252 -8.80 7.22 -12.31
CA SER A 252 -9.95 6.87 -11.47
C SER A 252 -10.97 6.05 -12.28
N ARG A 253 -11.66 5.10 -11.64
CA ARG A 253 -12.72 4.28 -12.27
C ARG A 253 -14.09 4.46 -11.61
N LYS A 254 -14.12 5.14 -10.46
CA LYS A 254 -15.30 5.40 -9.64
C LYS A 254 -14.98 6.52 -8.66
N MET A 255 -16.00 7.10 -8.03
CA MET A 255 -15.83 8.31 -7.22
C MET A 255 -14.89 8.12 -6.01
N ASP A 256 -14.96 6.97 -5.33
CA ASP A 256 -14.16 6.66 -4.15
C ASP A 256 -12.72 6.22 -4.47
N ASP A 257 -12.33 6.23 -5.75
CA ASP A 257 -10.93 6.05 -6.18
C ASP A 257 -10.12 7.36 -6.07
N GLY A 258 -10.73 8.50 -5.72
CA GLY A 258 -10.07 9.79 -5.51
C GLY A 258 -9.89 10.19 -4.04
N TRP A 259 -9.31 11.37 -3.80
CA TRP A 259 -9.32 12.03 -2.50
C TRP A 259 -10.60 12.88 -2.36
N GLU A 260 -11.37 12.68 -1.29
CA GLU A 260 -12.53 13.48 -0.93
C GLU A 260 -12.39 13.99 0.52
N ASN A 261 -12.70 15.26 0.72
CA ASN A 261 -12.65 15.95 2.01
C ASN A 261 -14.07 16.29 2.51
N ARG A 262 -14.17 16.67 3.78
CA ARG A 262 -15.43 17.17 4.34
C ARG A 262 -15.80 18.53 3.74
N ARG A 263 -17.11 18.75 3.62
CA ARG A 263 -17.66 20.06 3.24
C ARG A 263 -17.20 21.15 4.20
N ARG A 264 -16.52 22.16 3.70
CA ARG A 264 -15.98 23.29 4.45
C ARG A 264 -16.98 24.46 4.43
N ARG A 265 -16.99 25.23 5.53
CA ARG A 265 -17.87 26.41 5.72
C ARG A 265 -17.15 27.60 6.33
N VAL A 266 -15.91 27.41 6.78
CA VAL A 266 -15.10 28.46 7.38
C VAL A 266 -14.54 29.34 6.26
N LYS A 267 -15.04 30.57 6.18
CA LYS A 267 -14.64 31.55 5.15
C LYS A 267 -13.13 31.82 5.22
N GLY A 268 -12.51 31.99 4.05
CA GLY A 268 -11.07 32.30 3.94
C GLY A 268 -10.14 31.11 4.18
N THR A 269 -10.67 29.89 4.33
CA THR A 269 -9.88 28.66 4.46
C THR A 269 -10.12 27.74 3.26
N ASN A 270 -9.21 26.78 3.06
CA ASN A 270 -9.26 25.78 2.00
C ASN A 270 -8.75 24.43 2.49
N ASP A 271 -8.98 23.40 1.70
CA ASP A 271 -8.32 22.10 1.87
C ASP A 271 -7.07 22.02 0.98
N TRP A 272 -6.09 21.24 1.42
CA TRP A 272 -4.80 21.11 0.73
C TRP A 272 -4.16 19.74 1.01
N VAL A 273 -3.27 19.34 0.11
CA VAL A 273 -2.40 18.17 0.25
C VAL A 273 -0.97 18.57 -0.11
N ARG A 274 0.00 18.22 0.74
CA ARG A 274 1.44 18.39 0.52
C ARG A 274 2.07 17.07 0.11
N PHE A 275 2.89 17.13 -0.92
CA PHE A 275 3.57 15.98 -1.49
C PHE A 275 5.07 16.26 -1.60
N ARG A 276 5.87 15.22 -1.39
CA ARG A 276 7.26 15.16 -1.79
C ARG A 276 7.34 14.39 -3.11
N LEU A 277 8.05 14.95 -4.07
CA LEU A 277 8.29 14.33 -5.37
C LEU A 277 9.29 13.16 -5.23
N ALA A 278 9.36 12.32 -6.27
CA ALA A 278 10.32 11.22 -6.38
C ALA A 278 11.76 11.62 -5.99
N ALA A 279 12.19 12.76 -6.52
CA ALA A 279 13.38 13.52 -6.15
C ALA A 279 13.22 14.95 -6.69
N GLN A 280 14.25 15.79 -6.57
CA GLN A 280 14.23 17.10 -7.24
C GLN A 280 14.03 16.92 -8.75
N GLY A 281 13.05 17.61 -9.30
CA GLY A 281 12.71 17.50 -10.71
C GLY A 281 12.29 18.83 -11.32
N GLU A 282 12.36 18.88 -12.65
CA GLU A 282 11.88 19.99 -13.47
C GLU A 282 10.51 19.65 -14.07
N ILE A 283 9.46 20.23 -13.50
CA ILE A 283 8.07 20.07 -13.96
C ILE A 283 7.88 20.90 -15.23
N ARG A 284 7.29 20.29 -16.27
CA ARG A 284 6.95 20.95 -17.55
C ARG A 284 5.45 21.00 -17.83
N ALA A 285 4.68 20.06 -17.28
CA ALA A 285 3.23 20.05 -17.44
C ALA A 285 2.56 19.48 -16.19
N VAL A 286 1.36 19.97 -15.91
CA VAL A 286 0.54 19.58 -14.77
C VAL A 286 -0.79 19.05 -15.28
N GLU A 287 -1.26 17.95 -14.72
CA GLU A 287 -2.65 17.51 -14.86
C GLU A 287 -3.33 17.51 -13.50
N ILE A 288 -4.55 18.04 -13.43
CA ILE A 288 -5.44 17.96 -12.27
C ILE A 288 -6.75 17.37 -12.76
N ASP A 289 -7.12 16.21 -12.23
CA ASP A 289 -8.27 15.44 -12.69
C ASP A 289 -9.37 15.39 -11.63
N THR A 290 -10.61 15.66 -12.06
CA THR A 290 -11.83 15.57 -11.25
C THR A 290 -12.75 14.43 -11.70
N ALA A 291 -12.25 13.47 -12.49
CA ALA A 291 -12.99 12.32 -12.98
C ALA A 291 -13.83 11.65 -11.88
N TYR A 292 -15.06 11.26 -12.23
CA TYR A 292 -16.07 10.65 -11.37
C TYR A 292 -16.65 11.53 -10.26
N LEU A 293 -16.12 12.74 -10.04
CA LEU A 293 -16.66 13.72 -9.08
C LEU A 293 -17.55 14.72 -9.82
N LYS A 294 -18.86 14.51 -9.74
CA LYS A 294 -19.86 15.25 -10.55
C LYS A 294 -20.50 16.43 -9.81
N GLY A 295 -20.76 16.26 -8.52
CA GLY A 295 -21.43 17.27 -7.68
C GLY A 295 -20.59 17.78 -6.51
N ASN A 296 -19.43 17.15 -6.29
CA ASN A 296 -18.56 17.34 -5.14
C ASN A 296 -17.08 17.45 -5.54
N SER A 297 -16.77 17.66 -6.84
CA SER A 297 -15.41 17.99 -7.27
C SER A 297 -14.97 19.32 -6.66
N ALA A 298 -13.67 19.48 -6.46
CA ALA A 298 -13.08 20.78 -6.16
C ALA A 298 -13.53 21.84 -7.21
N GLY A 299 -14.02 22.99 -6.74
CA GLY A 299 -14.49 24.06 -7.64
C GLY A 299 -13.35 24.87 -8.25
N TRP A 300 -12.28 25.05 -7.48
CA TRP A 300 -11.04 25.68 -7.93
C TRP A 300 -9.85 24.94 -7.31
N ALA A 301 -8.71 24.95 -8.00
CA ALA A 301 -7.45 24.47 -7.45
C ALA A 301 -6.29 25.44 -7.74
N ALA A 302 -5.28 25.43 -6.89
CA ALA A 302 -3.99 26.07 -7.11
C ALA A 302 -2.87 25.09 -6.77
N LEU A 303 -1.74 25.17 -7.46
CA LEU A 303 -0.57 24.33 -7.20
C LEU A 303 0.63 25.21 -6.87
N TYR A 304 1.30 24.90 -5.78
CA TYR A 304 2.52 25.56 -5.32
C TYR A 304 3.68 24.57 -5.31
N GLY A 305 4.89 25.08 -5.51
CA GLY A 305 6.14 24.32 -5.44
C GLY A 305 7.06 24.86 -4.36
N CYS A 306 7.93 23.99 -3.84
CA CYS A 306 9.06 24.35 -3.01
C CYS A 306 10.26 23.49 -3.42
N ASP A 307 11.44 24.09 -3.47
CA ASP A 307 12.71 23.40 -3.67
C ASP A 307 13.52 23.36 -2.36
N ALA A 308 13.55 22.18 -1.76
CA ALA A 308 14.23 21.90 -0.49
C ALA A 308 15.77 22.07 -0.58
N GLU A 309 16.34 22.12 -1.78
CA GLU A 309 17.76 22.42 -1.96
C GLU A 309 18.06 23.92 -1.74
N SER A 310 17.04 24.78 -1.78
CA SER A 310 17.20 26.23 -1.69
C SER A 310 16.40 26.89 -0.57
N ALA A 311 15.36 26.26 -0.03
CA ALA A 311 14.58 26.75 1.10
C ALA A 311 13.93 25.62 1.91
N ASP A 312 13.52 25.88 3.16
CA ASP A 312 12.86 24.89 4.01
C ASP A 312 11.36 24.75 3.63
N PRO A 313 10.85 23.55 3.26
CA PRO A 313 9.43 23.34 2.99
C PRO A 313 8.50 23.65 4.19
N ALA A 314 9.03 23.73 5.41
CA ALA A 314 8.29 24.18 6.58
C ALA A 314 8.05 25.70 6.62
N ASP A 315 8.81 26.49 5.85
CA ASP A 315 8.59 27.93 5.70
C ASP A 315 7.54 28.20 4.62
N GLU A 316 6.37 28.71 5.03
CA GLU A 316 5.29 29.07 4.10
C GLU A 316 5.70 30.09 3.02
N SER A 317 6.72 30.93 3.28
CA SER A 317 7.23 31.89 2.30
C SER A 317 8.14 31.28 1.23
N ALA A 318 8.60 30.04 1.44
CA ALA A 318 9.40 29.29 0.47
C ALA A 318 8.57 28.75 -0.71
N TRP A 319 7.25 28.73 -0.57
CA TRP A 319 6.34 28.18 -1.56
C TRP A 319 6.00 29.21 -2.64
N PHE A 320 6.22 28.84 -3.90
CA PHE A 320 5.93 29.69 -5.06
C PHE A 320 4.83 29.08 -5.93
N GLU A 321 4.07 29.92 -6.62
CA GLU A 321 2.94 29.50 -7.46
C GLU A 321 3.42 28.80 -8.75
N ILE A 322 2.90 27.60 -9.02
CA ILE A 322 3.08 26.86 -10.28
C ILE A 322 1.85 27.02 -11.16
N VAL A 323 0.66 26.77 -10.59
CA VAL A 323 -0.63 26.95 -11.24
C VAL A 323 -1.47 27.89 -10.39
N PRO A 324 -1.88 29.07 -10.92
CA PRO A 324 -2.73 29.99 -10.18
C PRO A 324 -4.09 29.36 -9.87
N ARG A 325 -4.80 29.94 -8.91
CA ARG A 325 -6.18 29.51 -8.57
C ARG A 325 -7.07 29.50 -9.82
N THR A 326 -7.33 28.29 -10.31
CA THR A 326 -8.01 28.04 -11.58
C THR A 326 -9.32 27.32 -11.31
N LYS A 327 -10.38 27.73 -12.01
CA LYS A 327 -11.68 27.07 -11.95
C LYS A 327 -11.59 25.69 -12.60
N LEU A 328 -12.08 24.66 -11.91
CA LEU A 328 -12.19 23.31 -12.44
C LEU A 328 -13.63 23.03 -12.90
N GLN A 329 -13.77 22.08 -13.81
CA GLN A 329 -15.04 21.48 -14.22
C GLN A 329 -15.22 20.14 -13.51
N PRO A 330 -16.44 19.74 -13.13
CA PRO A 330 -16.70 18.39 -12.65
C PRO A 330 -16.38 17.34 -13.72
N ASP A 331 -15.97 16.14 -13.29
CA ASP A 331 -15.76 14.98 -14.15
C ASP A 331 -14.87 15.26 -15.39
N THR A 332 -13.77 16.01 -15.20
CA THR A 332 -12.96 16.54 -16.29
C THR A 332 -11.45 16.54 -15.96
N PRO A 333 -10.58 16.06 -16.87
CA PRO A 333 -9.14 16.27 -16.76
C PRO A 333 -8.75 17.68 -17.20
N HIS A 334 -7.96 18.37 -16.38
CA HIS A 334 -7.44 19.71 -16.65
C HIS A 334 -5.94 19.62 -16.90
N ARG A 335 -5.47 20.09 -18.05
CA ARG A 335 -4.07 19.99 -18.47
C ARG A 335 -3.47 21.38 -18.64
N PHE A 336 -2.32 21.59 -18.01
CA PHE A 336 -1.62 22.86 -18.00
C PHE A 336 -0.20 22.65 -18.52
N ALA A 337 0.12 23.24 -19.67
CA ALA A 337 1.50 23.35 -20.13
C ALA A 337 2.15 24.54 -19.42
N LEU A 338 3.27 24.31 -18.74
CA LEU A 338 3.97 25.38 -18.04
C LEU A 338 4.78 26.21 -19.04
N PRO A 339 4.76 27.56 -18.96
CA PRO A 339 5.49 28.41 -19.89
C PRO A 339 7.01 28.29 -19.72
N ARG A 340 7.46 27.81 -18.56
CA ARG A 340 8.85 27.48 -18.24
C ARG A 340 8.87 26.23 -17.36
N ARG A 341 9.98 25.50 -17.40
CA ARG A 341 10.23 24.41 -16.46
C ARG A 341 10.31 24.97 -15.04
N VAL A 342 9.81 24.21 -14.08
CA VAL A 342 9.76 24.56 -12.67
C VAL A 342 10.50 23.52 -11.86
N THR A 343 11.58 23.92 -11.19
CA THR A 343 12.33 23.04 -10.30
C THR A 343 11.67 22.98 -8.94
N ALA A 344 11.40 21.77 -8.45
CA ALA A 344 10.83 21.55 -7.12
C ALA A 344 11.24 20.18 -6.55
N THR A 345 11.21 20.05 -5.24
CA THR A 345 11.24 18.76 -4.51
C THR A 345 9.90 18.47 -3.85
N HIS A 346 9.10 19.50 -3.57
CA HIS A 346 7.79 19.39 -2.95
C HIS A 346 6.75 20.20 -3.71
N VAL A 347 5.50 19.75 -3.63
CA VAL A 347 4.34 20.48 -4.16
C VAL A 347 3.20 20.50 -3.14
N ARG A 348 2.41 21.57 -3.16
CA ARG A 348 1.18 21.69 -2.38
C ARG A 348 0.02 21.97 -3.33
N LEU A 349 -0.96 21.09 -3.31
CA LEU A 349 -2.19 21.20 -4.07
C LEU A 349 -3.30 21.72 -3.16
N ASP A 350 -3.79 22.92 -3.44
CA ASP A 350 -4.87 23.56 -2.71
C ASP A 350 -6.18 23.43 -3.50
N VAL A 351 -7.28 23.11 -2.82
CA VAL A 351 -8.65 23.06 -3.39
C VAL A 351 -9.57 24.00 -2.64
N PHE A 352 -10.36 24.81 -3.36
CA PHE A 352 -11.15 25.90 -2.78
C PHE A 352 -12.67 25.74 -3.04
N PRO A 353 -13.51 25.95 -2.00
CA PRO A 353 -13.15 25.91 -0.58
C PRO A 353 -12.78 24.49 -0.13
N ASP A 354 -13.34 23.49 -0.78
CA ASP A 354 -13.23 22.05 -0.53
C ASP A 354 -13.62 21.31 -1.80
N GLY A 355 -13.77 19.98 -1.72
CA GLY A 355 -14.18 19.10 -2.80
C GLY A 355 -13.09 18.08 -3.16
N GLY A 356 -13.51 17.05 -3.88
CA GLY A 356 -12.64 15.94 -4.23
C GLY A 356 -11.79 16.17 -5.47
N LEU A 357 -10.73 15.37 -5.59
CA LEU A 357 -9.88 15.24 -6.76
C LEU A 357 -9.63 13.76 -7.05
N ALA A 358 -9.61 13.39 -8.33
CA ALA A 358 -9.27 12.05 -8.77
C ALA A 358 -7.76 11.86 -8.78
N ARG A 359 -7.03 12.66 -9.57
CA ARG A 359 -5.58 12.51 -9.77
C ARG A 359 -4.87 13.85 -9.94
N MET A 360 -3.57 13.84 -9.69
CA MET A 360 -2.63 14.86 -10.13
C MET A 360 -1.46 14.17 -10.84
N ARG A 361 -0.98 14.77 -11.94
CA ARG A 361 0.26 14.37 -12.63
C ARG A 361 1.19 15.56 -12.73
N LEU A 362 2.47 15.35 -12.44
CA LEU A 362 3.52 16.34 -12.63
C LEU A 362 4.54 15.81 -13.62
N HIS A 363 4.27 16.05 -14.89
CA HIS A 363 5.14 15.58 -15.97
C HIS A 363 6.42 16.40 -16.00
N GLY A 364 7.56 15.73 -15.94
CA GLY A 364 8.88 16.36 -15.79
C GLY A 364 10.04 15.39 -15.99
N ASP A 365 11.24 15.87 -15.73
CA ASP A 365 12.48 15.09 -15.70
C ASP A 365 13.15 15.30 -14.33
N LEU A 366 13.98 14.37 -13.88
CA LEU A 366 14.82 14.61 -12.71
C LEU A 366 15.91 15.63 -13.05
N THR A 367 16.26 16.51 -12.10
CA THR A 367 17.49 17.31 -12.23
C THR A 367 18.71 16.42 -12.02
N GLU A 368 19.91 16.89 -12.38
CA GLU A 368 21.16 16.19 -12.06
C GLU A 368 21.30 15.94 -10.55
N THR A 369 20.97 16.94 -9.73
CA THR A 369 20.95 16.84 -8.26
C THR A 369 19.95 15.79 -7.76
N GLY A 370 18.71 15.84 -8.25
CA GLY A 370 17.67 14.89 -7.86
C GLY A 370 18.00 13.46 -8.25
N ARG A 371 18.51 13.27 -9.48
CA ARG A 371 19.00 11.98 -9.95
C ARG A 371 20.14 11.45 -9.09
N ALA A 372 21.15 12.28 -8.80
CA ALA A 372 22.28 11.87 -7.96
C ALA A 372 21.84 11.48 -6.54
N ALA A 373 20.87 12.18 -5.96
CA ALA A 373 20.31 11.83 -4.65
C ALA A 373 19.56 10.49 -4.68
N LEU A 374 18.77 10.25 -5.73
CA LEU A 374 18.05 8.99 -5.90
C LEU A 374 19.02 7.81 -6.09
N VAL A 375 20.07 7.96 -6.89
CA VAL A 375 21.12 6.93 -7.10
C VAL A 375 21.78 6.56 -5.78
N ARG A 376 22.25 7.55 -5.00
CA ARG A 376 22.86 7.27 -3.68
C ARG A 376 21.92 6.47 -2.79
N ARG A 377 20.66 6.90 -2.68
CA ARG A 377 19.66 6.22 -1.85
C ARG A 377 19.37 4.80 -2.36
N PHE A 378 19.31 4.61 -3.68
CA PHE A 378 19.12 3.30 -4.29
C PHE A 378 20.27 2.35 -3.97
N ASP A 379 21.51 2.82 -4.12
CA ASP A 379 22.72 2.04 -3.85
C ASP A 379 22.82 1.67 -2.36
N GLU A 380 22.63 2.65 -1.46
CA GLU A 380 22.63 2.46 0.00
C GLU A 380 21.64 1.38 0.47
N LEU A 381 20.44 1.32 -0.14
CA LEU A 381 19.37 0.40 0.25
C LEU A 381 19.45 -0.96 -0.44
N SER A 382 20.17 -1.06 -1.56
CA SER A 382 20.32 -2.31 -2.33
C SER A 382 21.45 -3.19 -1.79
N GLY A 383 22.41 -2.61 -1.07
CA GLY A 383 23.49 -3.31 -0.38
C GLY A 383 24.78 -3.34 -1.19
#